data_AF-A0A950EB43-F1
#
_entry.id   AF-A0A950EB43-F1
#
_cell.length_a   1.000
_cell.length_b   1.000
_cell.length_c   1.000
_cell.angle_alpha   90.00
_cell.angle_beta   90.00
_cell.angle_gamma   90.00
#
_symmetry.space_group_name_H-M   'P 1'
#
loop_
_entity.id
_entity.type
_entity.pdbx_description
1 polymer ?
#
loop_
_entity_poly.entity_id
_entity_poly.type
_entity_poly.pdbx_seq_one_letter_code
_entity_poly.pdbx_strand_id
1 'polypeptide(L)'
;MSSNSMILYVKPGCPWCRVAELYLDERGYRYKRINVRQDRAAYDALKQKSGQAYTPTLVIGDHVLPDFGPDELEEFLKEHKILP
;
A
#
# COMPACT_ATOMS: atom_id res chain seq x y z
N MET A 1 18.25 0.40 -12.75
CA MET A 1 16.81 0.28 -13.06
C MET A 1 16.09 0.04 -11.75
N SER A 2 15.83 1.11 -10.98
CA SER A 2 15.19 0.97 -9.67
C SER A 2 13.68 1.04 -9.87
N SER A 3 13.12 -0.07 -10.32
CA SER A 3 11.66 -0.22 -10.42
C SER A 3 11.09 -0.38 -9.01
N ASN A 4 10.95 0.72 -8.27
CA ASN A 4 10.26 0.74 -6.98
C ASN A 4 8.77 0.56 -7.22
N SER A 5 8.35 -0.67 -7.50
CA SER A 5 6.94 -1.01 -7.73
C SER A 5 6.17 -0.86 -6.44
N MET A 6 5.39 0.22 -6.33
CA MET A 6 4.47 0.47 -5.23
C MET A 6 3.20 -0.36 -5.44
N ILE A 7 2.82 -1.16 -4.45
CA ILE A 7 1.63 -2.00 -4.46
C ILE A 7 0.79 -1.65 -3.23
N LEU A 8 -0.44 -1.21 -3.46
CA LEU A 8 -1.41 -0.94 -2.41
C LEU A 8 -2.44 -2.07 -2.36
N TYR A 9 -2.40 -2.85 -1.28
CA TYR A 9 -3.37 -3.88 -0.98
C TYR A 9 -4.59 -3.29 -0.28
N VAL A 10 -5.75 -3.55 -0.85
CA VAL A 10 -7.03 -2.97 -0.41
C VAL A 10 -8.11 -4.03 -0.32
N LYS A 11 -9.17 -3.72 0.44
CA LYS A 11 -10.40 -4.51 0.47
C LYS A 11 -11.63 -3.64 0.18
N PRO A 12 -12.65 -4.18 -0.52
CA PRO A 12 -13.91 -3.47 -0.74
C PRO A 12 -14.55 -3.08 0.58
N GLY A 13 -15.06 -1.84 0.67
CA GLY A 13 -15.73 -1.32 1.85
C GLY A 13 -14.80 -0.82 2.96
N CYS A 14 -13.49 -0.72 2.73
CA CYS A 14 -12.57 -0.12 3.70
C CYS A 14 -12.42 1.40 3.46
N PRO A 15 -12.83 2.26 4.41
CA PRO A 15 -12.70 3.70 4.26
C PRO A 15 -11.23 4.15 4.20
N TRP A 16 -10.36 3.55 5.03
CA TRP A 16 -8.94 3.87 5.07
C TRP A 16 -8.20 3.58 3.76
N CYS A 17 -8.57 2.49 3.06
CA CYS A 17 -8.02 2.20 1.74
C CYS A 17 -8.31 3.34 0.75
N ARG A 18 -9.53 3.90 0.79
CA ARG A 18 -9.91 5.02 -0.08
C ARG A 18 -9.12 6.29 0.24
N VAL A 19 -8.85 6.55 1.52
CA VAL A 19 -8.03 7.70 1.93
C VAL A 19 -6.59 7.53 1.42
N ALA A 20 -6.01 6.34 1.53
CA ALA A 20 -4.67 6.06 1.01
C ALA A 20 -4.60 6.20 -0.52
N GLU A 21 -5.58 5.67 -1.26
CA GLU A 21 -5.68 5.84 -2.72
C GLU A 21 -5.73 7.32 -3.10
N LEU A 22 -6.61 8.10 -2.45
CA LEU A 22 -6.76 9.53 -2.70
C LEU A 22 -5.45 10.29 -2.43
N TYR A 23 -4.79 10.01 -1.30
CA TYR A 23 -3.52 10.65 -0.94
C TYR A 23 -2.44 10.43 -2.00
N LEU A 24 -2.33 9.20 -2.50
CA LEU A 24 -1.36 8.81 -3.52
C LEU A 24 -1.70 9.44 -4.87
N ASP A 25 -2.97 9.40 -5.27
CA ASP A 25 -3.47 9.96 -6.53
C ASP A 25 -3.30 11.49 -6.57
N GLU A 26 -3.65 12.20 -5.50
CA GLU A 26 -3.52 13.67 -5.40
C GLU A 26 -2.07 14.15 -5.54
N ARG A 27 -1.12 13.32 -5.12
CA ARG A 27 0.32 13.61 -5.21
C ARG A 27 0.98 13.04 -6.46
N GLY A 28 0.23 12.32 -7.30
CA GLY A 28 0.70 11.78 -8.57
C GLY A 28 1.54 10.51 -8.45
N TYR A 29 1.49 9.78 -7.34
CA TYR A 29 2.23 8.54 -7.18
C TYR A 29 1.67 7.45 -8.08
N ARG A 30 2.56 6.70 -8.73
CA ARG A 30 2.18 5.48 -9.46
C ARG A 30 2.22 4.28 -8.54
N TYR A 31 1.07 3.63 -8.40
CA TYR A 31 0.95 2.39 -7.63
C TYR A 31 0.03 1.38 -8.29
N LYS A 32 0.21 0.11 -7.93
CA LYS A 32 -0.67 -0.98 -8.31
C LYS A 32 -1.65 -1.26 -7.19
N ARG A 33 -2.93 -1.01 -7.44
CA ARG A 33 -4.02 -1.37 -6.53
C ARG A 33 -4.34 -2.85 -6.66
N ILE A 34 -4.34 -3.60 -5.56
CA ILE A 34 -4.67 -5.03 -5.54
C ILE A 34 -5.76 -5.31 -4.50
N ASN A 35 -6.85 -5.93 -4.95
CA ASN A 35 -7.95 -6.32 -4.08
C ASN A 35 -7.73 -7.73 -3.48
N VAL A 36 -7.41 -7.78 -2.19
CA VAL A 36 -7.14 -9.05 -1.49
C VAL A 36 -8.38 -9.93 -1.28
N ARG A 37 -9.60 -9.39 -1.46
CA ARG A 37 -10.83 -10.21 -1.40
C ARG A 37 -11.13 -10.96 -2.69
N GLN A 38 -10.63 -10.46 -3.82
CA GLN A 38 -10.85 -11.07 -5.14
C GLN A 38 -9.66 -11.92 -5.59
N ASP A 39 -8.49 -11.71 -5.00
CA ASP A 39 -7.26 -12.41 -5.34
C ASP A 39 -6.68 -13.11 -4.10
N ARG A 40 -6.75 -14.44 -4.12
CA ARG A 40 -6.23 -15.28 -3.03
C ARG A 40 -4.70 -15.22 -2.94
N ALA A 41 -4.00 -15.15 -4.07
CA ALA A 41 -2.56 -15.01 -4.08
C ALA A 41 -2.12 -13.67 -3.49
N ALA A 42 -2.89 -12.60 -3.76
CA ALA A 42 -2.65 -11.30 -3.13
C ALA A 42 -2.85 -11.31 -1.62
N TYR A 43 -3.87 -12.04 -1.14
CA TYR A 43 -4.10 -12.21 0.30
C TYR A 43 -2.96 -12.97 0.98
N ASP A 44 -2.47 -14.03 0.36
CA ASP A 44 -1.34 -14.80 0.88
C ASP A 44 -0.03 -13.97 0.85
N ALA A 45 0.20 -13.20 -0.22
CA ALA A 45 1.33 -12.28 -0.33
C ALA A 45 1.27 -11.17 0.73
N LEU A 46 0.07 -10.61 0.99
CA LEU A 46 -0.14 -9.62 2.04
C LEU A 46 0.22 -10.20 3.42
N LYS A 47 -0.25 -11.41 3.74
CA LYS A 47 0.11 -12.10 4.99
C LYS A 47 1.61 -12.37 5.10
N GLN A 48 2.22 -12.85 4.02
CA GLN A 48 3.65 -13.16 4.01
C GLN A 48 4.51 -11.91 4.20
N LYS A 49 4.11 -10.78 3.62
CA LYS A 49 4.87 -9.51 3.67
C LYS A 49 4.63 -8.71 4.94
N SER A 50 3.38 -8.62 5.40
CA SER A 50 3.01 -7.81 6.56
C SER A 50 2.93 -8.57 7.87
N GLY A 51 2.95 -9.92 7.83
CA GLY A 51 2.65 -10.77 8.98
C GLY A 51 1.18 -10.77 9.39
N GLN A 52 0.32 -10.00 8.71
CA GLN A 52 -1.09 -9.81 9.07
C GLN A 52 -2.03 -9.77 7.87
N ALA A 53 -3.33 -9.77 8.15
CA ALA A 53 -4.40 -9.79 7.13
C ALA A 53 -5.14 -8.44 7.02
N TYR A 54 -4.52 -7.35 7.48
CA TYR A 54 -5.14 -6.02 7.57
C TYR A 54 -4.84 -5.14 6.35
N THR A 55 -5.75 -4.22 6.10
CA THR A 55 -5.72 -3.29 4.97
C THR A 55 -6.13 -1.91 5.48
N PRO A 56 -5.53 -0.83 4.99
CA PRO A 56 -4.59 -0.77 3.86
C PRO A 56 -3.20 -1.32 4.20
N THR A 57 -2.54 -1.97 3.23
CA THR A 57 -1.13 -2.37 3.34
C THR A 57 -0.40 -1.93 2.08
N LEU A 58 0.67 -1.18 2.24
CA LEU A 58 1.49 -0.64 1.16
C LEU A 58 2.81 -1.41 1.11
N VAL A 59 3.22 -1.80 -0.08
CA VAL A 59 4.49 -2.51 -0.30
C VAL A 59 5.26 -1.77 -1.38
N ILE A 60 6.50 -1.39 -1.09
CA ILE A 60 7.36 -0.69 -2.03
C ILE A 60 8.74 -1.34 -2.02
N GLY A 61 9.00 -2.16 -3.05
CA GLY A 61 10.19 -3.01 -3.07
C GLY A 61 10.21 -3.95 -1.86
N ASP A 62 11.20 -3.74 -0.99
CA ASP A 62 11.41 -4.51 0.25
C ASP A 62 10.74 -3.86 1.48
N HIS A 63 10.20 -2.66 1.34
CA HIS A 63 9.53 -1.95 2.43
C HIS A 63 8.05 -2.28 2.48
N VAL A 64 7.52 -2.48 3.69
CA VAL A 64 6.12 -2.83 3.93
C VAL A 64 5.59 -1.91 5.03
N LEU A 65 4.50 -1.20 4.73
CA LEU A 65 3.76 -0.39 5.68
C LEU A 65 2.35 -0.96 5.81
N PRO A 66 2.05 -1.71 6.88
CA PRO A 66 0.74 -2.33 7.04
C PRO A 66 -0.14 -1.56 8.03
N ASP A 67 -1.45 -1.56 7.79
CA ASP A 67 -2.51 -0.94 8.63
C ASP A 67 -2.26 0.53 8.99
N PHE A 68 -2.01 1.36 7.97
CA PHE A 68 -1.56 2.73 8.15
C PHE A 68 -2.63 3.80 7.89
N GLY A 69 -2.46 4.97 8.51
CA GLY A 69 -3.18 6.21 8.24
C GLY A 69 -2.44 7.18 7.30
N PRO A 70 -3.07 8.29 6.89
CA PRO A 70 -2.46 9.27 5.97
C PRO A 70 -1.17 9.89 6.51
N ASP A 71 -1.06 10.13 7.82
CA ASP A 71 0.16 10.68 8.43
C ASP A 71 1.33 9.69 8.37
N GLU A 72 1.08 8.42 8.72
CA GLU A 72 2.07 7.34 8.64
C GLU A 72 2.50 7.07 7.19
N LEU A 73 1.57 7.16 6.24
CA LEU A 73 1.87 7.08 4.82
C LEU A 73 2.85 8.18 4.40
N GLU A 74 2.59 9.41 4.81
CA GLU A 74 3.44 10.56 4.49
C GLU A 74 4.85 10.39 5.06
N GLU A 75 4.94 10.01 6.34
CA GLU A 75 6.21 9.81 7.04
C GLU A 75 7.03 8.68 6.39
N PHE A 76 6.40 7.55 6.09
CA PHE A 76 7.04 6.42 5.42
C PHE A 76 7.60 6.78 4.04
N LEU A 77 6.81 7.51 3.22
CA LEU A 77 7.28 7.94 1.90
C LEU A 77 8.47 8.91 2.01
N LYS A 78 8.45 9.82 2.99
CA LYS A 78 9.56 10.74 3.25
C LYS A 78 10.81 10.02 3.74
N GLU A 79 10.67 9.11 4.70
CA GLU A 79 11.76 8.33 5.28
C GLU A 79 12.49 7.52 4.20
N HIS A 80 11.73 6.86 3.32
CA HIS A 80 12.27 6.07 2.23
C HIS A 80 12.60 6.87 0.96
N LYS A 81 12.44 8.21 1.00
CA LYS A 81 12.69 9.12 -0.13
C LYS A 81 11.96 8.70 -1.40
N ILE A 82 10.72 8.25 -1.24
CA ILE A 82 9.86 7.81 -2.32
C ILE A 82 9.14 9.04 -2.86
N LEU A 83 9.44 9.39 -4.10
CA LEU A 83 8.91 10.55 -4.79
C LEU A 83 7.96 10.09 -5.91
N PRO A 84 6.95 10.92 -6.24
CA PRO A 84 5.99 10.63 -7.31
C PRO A 84 6.64 10.66 -8.71
#